data_AF-A0A383BCX2-F1
#
_entry.id   AF-A0A383BCX2-F1
#
_cell.length_a   1.000
_cell.length_b   1.000
_cell.length_c   1.000
_cell.angle_alpha   90.00
_cell.angle_beta   90.00
_cell.angle_gamma   90.00
#
_symmetry.space_group_name_H-M   'P 1'
#
loop_
_entity.id
_entity.type
_entity.pdbx_description
1 polymer ?
#
loop_
_entity_poly.entity_id
_entity_poly.type
_entity_poly.pdbx_seq_one_letter_code
_entity_poly.pdbx_strand_id
1 'polypeptide(L)' 'MAIIITDECINCGACEAECPNTAIYEASDSWKYSDG' A
#
# COMPACT_ATOMS: atom_id res chain seq x y z
N MET A 1 6.39 -0.33 12.15
CA MET A 1 6.79 -1.54 11.42
C MET A 1 7.01 -1.15 9.98
N ALA A 2 8.10 -1.57 9.35
CA ALA A 2 8.39 -1.24 7.95
C ALA A 2 8.20 -2.51 7.13
N ILE A 3 7.19 -2.51 6.25
CA ILE A 3 6.96 -3.56 5.26
C ILE A 3 7.42 -3.00 3.93
N ILE A 4 8.28 -3.73 3.23
CA ILE A 4 8.80 -3.35 1.92
C ILE A 4 8.05 -4.18 0.88
N ILE A 5 7.38 -3.51 -0.05
CA ILE A 5 6.78 -4.16 -1.22
C ILE A 5 7.89 -4.41 -2.24
N THR A 6 8.02 -5.64 -2.70
CA THR A 6 8.99 -6.05 -3.72
C THR A 6 8.31 -6.15 -5.09
N ASP A 7 9.11 -6.25 -6.16
CA ASP A 7 8.63 -6.47 -7.54
C ASP A 7 7.88 -7.80 -7.74
N GLU A 8 7.86 -8.70 -6.75
CA GLU A 8 7.07 -9.93 -6.79
C GLU A 8 5.58 -9.69 -6.42
N CYS A 9 5.20 -8.44 -6.13
CA CYS A 9 3.84 -8.08 -5.79
C CYS A 9 2.86 -8.46 -6.91
N ILE A 10 1.93 -9.37 -6.59
CA ILE A 10 0.85 -9.80 -7.49
C ILE A 10 -0.46 -9.03 -7.27
N ASN A 11 -0.41 -7.95 -6.49
CA ASN A 11 -1.55 -7.11 -6.16
C ASN A 11 -2.73 -7.86 -5.49
N CYS A 12 -2.43 -8.68 -4.47
CA CYS A 12 -3.44 -9.47 -3.75
C CYS A 12 -4.18 -8.72 -2.62
N GLY A 13 -3.80 -7.47 -2.31
CA GLY A 13 -4.44 -6.63 -1.28
C GLY A 13 -4.14 -6.99 0.19
N ALA A 14 -3.42 -8.09 0.47
CA ALA A 14 -3.17 -8.50 1.86
C ALA A 14 -2.35 -7.49 2.68
N CYS A 15 -1.38 -6.84 2.04
CA CYS A 15 -0.50 -5.88 2.71
C CYS A 15 -1.18 -4.51 2.96
N GLU A 16 -2.26 -4.20 2.24
CA GLU A 16 -2.97 -2.93 2.35
C GLU A 16 -3.61 -2.75 3.73
N ALA A 17 -4.36 -3.75 4.19
CA ALA A 17 -5.06 -3.72 5.47
C ALA A 17 -4.13 -3.69 6.70
N GLU A 18 -2.93 -4.27 6.55
CA GLU A 18 -1.91 -4.32 7.61
C GLU A 18 -1.01 -3.07 7.62
N CYS A 19 -1.16 -2.18 6.64
CA CYS A 19 -0.33 -0.99 6.49
C CYS A 19 -0.72 0.06 7.53
N PRO A 20 0.09 0.32 8.57
CA PRO A 20 -0.29 1.22 9.67
C PRO A 20 -0.32 2.70 9.27
N ASN A 21 0.23 3.03 8.09
CA ASN A 21 0.34 4.38 7.54
C ASN A 21 -0.35 4.51 6.17
N THR A 22 -1.16 3.52 5.78
CA THR A 22 -2.00 3.57 4.57
C THR A 22 -1.21 3.94 3.29
N ALA A 23 0.05 3.52 3.23
CA ALA A 23 0.98 3.87 2.14
C ALA A 23 0.89 2.93 0.93
N ILE A 24 0.12 1.84 1.05
CA ILE A 24 -0.12 0.86 -0.01
C ILE A 24 -1.51 1.14 -0.56
N TYR A 25 -1.62 1.34 -1.87
CA TYR A 25 -2.86 1.67 -2.56
C TYR A 25 -2.80 1.18 -4.01
N GLU A 26 -3.97 0.97 -4.62
CA GLU A 26 -4.09 0.58 -6.03
C GLU A 26 -3.50 1.64 -6.96
N ALA A 27 -2.84 1.22 -8.05
CA ALA A 27 -2.22 2.16 -9.01
C ALA A 27 -3.23 3.11 -9.69
N SER A 28 -4.51 2.72 -9.73
CA SER A 28 -5.62 3.55 -10.21
C SER A 28 -6.08 4.62 -9.23
N ASP A 29 -5.65 4.55 -7.97
CA ASP A 29 -6.10 5.46 -6.94
C ASP A 29 -5.21 6.71 -6.87
N SER A 30 -5.85 7.88 -6.80
CA SER A 30 -5.15 9.14 -6.67
C SER A 30 -4.84 9.41 -5.20
N TRP A 31 -3.88 8.68 -4.64
CA TRP A 31 -3.47 8.86 -3.25
C TRP A 31 -2.71 10.17 -3.05
N LYS A 32 -3.07 10.93 -2.02
CA LYS A 32 -2.31 12.09 -1.56
C LYS A 32 -1.78 11.82 -0.15
N TYR A 33 -0.64 12.43 0.16
CA TYR A 33 -0.07 12.41 1.51
C TYR A 33 -1.04 12.93 2.59
N SER A 34 -2.07 13.71 2.23
CA SER A 34 -3.11 14.15 3.15
C SER A 34 -4.10 13.05 3.56
N ASP A 35 -4.13 11.93 2.85
CA ASP A 35 -5.08 10.84 3.03
C ASP A 35 -4.51 9.71 3.93
N GLY A 36 -3.27 9.86 4.43
CA GLY A 36 -2.56 8.93 5.32
C GLY A 36 -1.76 9.61 6.42
#